data_AF-A0A7V0NQL0-F1
#
_entry.id   AF-A0A7V0NQL0-F1
#
_cell.length_a   1.000
_cell.length_b   1.000
_cell.length_c   1.000
_cell.angle_alpha   90.00
_cell.angle_beta   90.00
_cell.angle_gamma   90.00
#
_symmetry.space_group_name_H-M   'P 1'
#
loop_
_entity.id
_entity.type
_entity.pdbx_description
1 polymer ?
#
loop_
_entity_poly.entity_id
_entity_poly.type
_entity_poly.pdbx_seq_one_letter_code
_entity_poly.pdbx_strand_id
1 'polypeptide(L)'
;MRKNNTDVISLPVEFDMKKIDSRFRLVIAVTKRAKDLFYGEMPVITTNSGKVTTVALEEVISGSVNVLTGKAAVRAGEEAERLTHTAIMDEASQKVSFPEKLTELEKDLEEYLRKKEQAAN
;
A
#
# COMPACT_ATOMS: atom_id res chain seq x y z
N MET A 1 -24.79 15.51 -27.59
CA MET A 1 -24.84 15.95 -26.18
C MET A 1 -23.41 16.04 -25.65
N ARG A 2 -22.87 17.25 -25.42
CA ARG A 2 -21.61 17.39 -24.69
C ARG A 2 -21.92 17.12 -23.22
N LYS A 3 -21.41 16.03 -22.65
CA LYS A 3 -21.33 15.91 -21.19
C LYS A 3 -20.45 17.06 -20.74
N ASN A 4 -21.04 18.06 -20.09
CA ASN A 4 -20.27 19.08 -19.38
C ASN A 4 -19.62 18.35 -18.20
N ASN A 5 -18.46 17.76 -18.47
CA ASN A 5 -17.60 17.14 -17.49
C ASN A 5 -16.96 18.31 -16.74
N THR A 6 -17.70 18.90 -15.80
CA THR A 6 -17.19 19.94 -14.90
C THR A 6 -16.06 19.31 -14.11
N ASP A 7 -14.83 19.57 -14.54
CA ASP A 7 -13.62 19.15 -13.86
C ASP A 7 -13.68 19.75 -12.44
N VAL A 8 -13.47 18.94 -11.40
CA VAL A 8 -13.63 19.37 -9.99
C VAL A 8 -12.71 20.56 -9.64
N ILE A 9 -11.68 20.78 -10.45
CA ILE A 9 -10.70 21.87 -10.38
C ILE A 9 -11.12 23.15 -11.16
N SER A 10 -12.20 23.10 -11.93
CA SER A 10 -12.74 24.27 -12.66
C SER A 10 -13.69 25.14 -11.83
N LEU A 11 -14.08 24.65 -10.66
CA LEU A 11 -14.97 25.32 -9.70
C LEU A 11 -14.32 25.32 -8.31
N PRO A 12 -14.80 26.17 -7.37
CA PRO A 12 -14.43 26.05 -5.97
C PRO A 12 -14.68 24.63 -5.47
N VAL A 13 -13.67 24.05 -4.83
CA VAL A 13 -13.75 22.68 -4.31
C VAL A 13 -14.71 22.65 -3.12
N GLU A 14 -15.86 22.01 -3.32
CA GLU A 14 -16.84 21.76 -2.26
C GLU A 14 -16.61 20.39 -1.63
N PHE A 15 -16.64 20.33 -0.30
CA PHE A 15 -16.49 19.09 0.45
C PHE A 15 -17.21 19.14 1.79
N ASP A 16 -17.52 17.97 2.33
CA ASP A 16 -18.23 17.84 3.60
C ASP A 16 -17.29 18.08 4.79
N MET A 17 -17.54 19.17 5.52
CA MET A 17 -16.79 19.53 6.73
C MET A 17 -16.93 18.53 7.87
N LYS A 18 -17.96 17.67 7.84
CA LYS A 18 -18.12 16.59 8.84
C LYS A 18 -17.15 15.45 8.60
N LYS A 19 -16.79 15.20 7.33
CA LYS A 19 -15.80 14.17 6.95
C LYS A 19 -14.38 14.70 7.07
N ILE A 20 -14.15 15.93 6.60
CA ILE A 20 -12.85 16.59 6.62
C ILE A 20 -13.02 17.97 7.22
N ASP A 21 -12.48 18.17 8.41
CA ASP A 21 -12.67 19.37 9.22
C ASP A 21 -11.88 20.61 8.73
N SER A 22 -10.97 20.45 7.78
CA SER A 22 -10.10 21.54 7.32
C SER A 22 -9.67 21.39 5.85
N ARG A 23 -9.61 22.53 5.15
CA ARG A 23 -9.05 22.60 3.79
C ARG A 23 -7.59 22.14 3.73
N PHE A 24 -6.80 22.41 4.77
CA PHE A 24 -5.41 21.93 4.82
C PHE A 24 -5.36 20.41 4.96
N ARG A 25 -6.27 19.83 5.74
CA ARG A 25 -6.40 18.39 5.89
C ARG A 25 -6.80 17.74 4.56
N LEU A 26 -7.75 18.33 3.84
CA LEU A 26 -8.11 17.89 2.49
C LEU A 26 -6.86 17.80 1.60
N VAL A 27 -6.08 18.87 1.52
CA VAL A 27 -4.86 18.90 0.68
C VAL A 27 -3.87 17.80 1.08
N ILE A 28 -3.63 17.61 2.39
CA ILE A 28 -2.72 16.57 2.88
C ILE A 28 -3.23 15.16 2.52
N ALA A 29 -4.53 14.90 2.74
CA ALA A 29 -5.14 13.60 2.44
C ALA A 29 -5.08 13.29 0.93
N VAL A 30 -5.43 14.27 0.10
CA VAL A 30 -5.36 14.16 -1.37
C VAL A 30 -3.92 13.95 -1.84
N THR A 31 -2.95 14.63 -1.23
CA THR A 31 -1.53 14.47 -1.60
C THR A 31 -1.03 13.07 -1.26
N LYS A 32 -1.40 12.52 -0.08
CA LYS A 32 -1.06 11.14 0.29
C LYS A 32 -1.68 10.17 -0.70
N ARG A 33 -2.99 10.30 -0.95
CA ARG A 33 -3.70 9.42 -1.88
C ARG A 33 -3.13 9.49 -3.31
N ALA A 34 -2.78 10.69 -3.78
CA ALA A 34 -2.14 10.86 -5.08
C ALA A 34 -0.77 10.17 -5.16
N LYS A 35 0.00 10.11 -4.06
CA LYS A 35 1.24 9.34 -4.01
C LYS A 35 0.96 7.84 -4.12
N ASP A 36 -0.04 7.34 -3.41
CA ASP A 36 -0.41 5.92 -3.44
C ASP A 36 -0.79 5.49 -4.87
N LEU A 37 -1.65 6.28 -5.52
CA LEU A 37 -2.01 6.09 -6.93
C LEU A 37 -0.79 6.19 -7.87
N PHE A 38 0.16 7.10 -7.59
CA PHE A 38 1.39 7.22 -8.36
C PHE A 38 2.30 6.00 -8.22
N TYR A 39 2.34 5.37 -7.04
CA TYR A 39 3.06 4.10 -6.80
C TYR A 39 2.33 2.88 -7.38
N GLY A 40 1.20 3.07 -8.04
CA GLY A 40 0.47 2.02 -8.76
C GLY A 40 -0.71 1.44 -8.00
N GLU A 41 -1.14 2.05 -6.89
CA GLU A 41 -2.43 1.69 -6.32
C GLU A 41 -3.57 1.98 -7.30
N MET A 42 -4.57 1.10 -7.31
CA MET A 42 -5.72 1.27 -8.19
C MET A 42 -6.67 2.34 -7.64
N PRO A 43 -7.31 3.13 -8.53
CA PRO A 43 -8.44 3.97 -8.15
C PRO A 43 -9.58 3.15 -7.56
N VAL A 44 -10.18 3.65 -6.48
CA VAL A 44 -11.37 3.11 -5.82
C VAL A 44 -12.64 3.56 -6.56
N ILE A 45 -12.60 4.73 -7.22
CA ILE A 45 -13.71 5.25 -8.00
C ILE A 45 -13.45 5.12 -9.50
N THR A 46 -14.51 4.92 -10.27
CA THR A 46 -14.47 5.04 -11.72
C THR A 46 -14.54 6.53 -12.09
N THR A 47 -13.51 7.05 -12.74
CA THR A 47 -13.47 8.45 -13.18
C THR A 47 -12.96 8.58 -14.61
N ASN A 48 -13.40 9.63 -15.30
CA ASN A 48 -12.91 10.00 -16.62
C ASN A 48 -11.63 10.85 -16.54
N SER A 49 -11.21 11.22 -15.32
CA SER A 49 -10.05 12.06 -15.06
C SER A 49 -8.76 11.26 -15.20
N GLY A 50 -7.88 11.66 -16.13
CA GLY A 50 -6.58 10.99 -16.33
C GLY A 50 -5.45 11.47 -15.41
N LYS A 51 -5.65 12.60 -14.71
CA LYS A 51 -4.66 13.16 -13.79
C LYS A 51 -4.79 12.54 -12.41
N VAL A 52 -3.72 11.93 -11.93
CA VAL A 52 -3.67 11.25 -10.62
C VAL A 52 -4.15 12.14 -9.47
N THR A 53 -3.79 13.43 -9.48
CA THR A 53 -4.22 14.40 -8.46
C THR A 53 -5.72 14.68 -8.50
N THR A 54 -6.33 14.72 -9.68
CA THR A 54 -7.77 14.89 -9.85
C THR A 54 -8.52 13.67 -9.36
N VAL A 55 -8.05 12.46 -9.69
CA VAL A 55 -8.64 11.20 -9.19
C VAL A 55 -8.59 11.15 -7.67
N ALA A 56 -7.43 11.41 -7.07
CA ALA A 56 -7.28 11.45 -5.61
C ALA A 56 -8.19 12.47 -4.94
N LEU A 57 -8.39 13.64 -5.56
CA LEU A 57 -9.30 14.66 -5.04
C LEU A 57 -10.76 14.19 -5.05
N GLU A 58 -11.22 13.60 -6.15
CA GLU A 58 -12.57 13.04 -6.26
C GLU A 58 -12.81 11.89 -5.26
N GLU A 59 -11.82 11.02 -5.05
CA GLU A 59 -11.88 9.91 -4.09
C GLU A 59 -11.99 10.38 -2.64
N VAL A 60 -11.24 11.40 -2.28
CA VAL A 60 -11.24 11.96 -0.92
C VAL A 60 -12.53 12.74 -0.65
N ILE A 61 -13.02 13.53 -1.61
CA ILE A 61 -14.26 14.30 -1.46
C ILE A 61 -15.49 13.39 -1.40
N SER A 62 -15.55 12.37 -2.26
CA SER A 62 -16.63 11.36 -2.21
C SER A 62 -16.64 10.60 -0.88
N GLY A 63 -15.50 10.53 -0.20
CA GLY A 63 -15.29 9.77 1.03
C GLY A 63 -15.15 8.26 0.76
N SER A 64 -14.85 7.88 -0.48
CA SER A 64 -14.48 6.50 -0.83
C SER A 64 -13.14 6.10 -0.21
N VAL A 65 -12.27 7.09 0.05
CA VAL A 65 -11.04 6.91 0.83
C VAL A 65 -11.26 7.41 2.26
N ASN A 66 -11.00 6.52 3.23
CA ASN A 66 -11.21 6.84 4.64
C ASN A 66 -10.05 7.69 5.19
N VAL A 67 -10.36 8.90 5.66
CA VAL A 67 -9.38 9.82 6.25
C VAL A 67 -9.47 9.74 7.77
N LEU A 68 -8.53 9.02 8.39
CA LEU A 68 -8.47 8.87 9.84
C LEU A 68 -7.94 10.15 10.50
N THR A 69 -8.49 10.50 11.66
CA THR A 69 -8.11 11.70 12.43
C THR A 69 -8.01 11.41 13.92
N GLY A 70 -7.33 12.28 14.67
CA GLY A 70 -7.21 12.20 16.12
C GLY A 70 -6.54 10.91 16.60
N LYS A 71 -7.09 10.31 17.67
CA LYS A 71 -6.53 9.07 18.28
C LYS A 71 -6.51 7.89 17.32
N ALA A 72 -7.47 7.81 16.38
CA ALA A 72 -7.51 6.74 15.39
C ALA A 72 -6.33 6.83 14.42
N ALA A 73 -5.95 8.05 14.00
CA ALA A 73 -4.80 8.26 13.13
C ALA A 73 -3.48 7.90 13.82
N VAL A 74 -3.32 8.24 15.10
CA VAL A 74 -2.12 7.90 15.88
C VAL A 74 -1.97 6.39 16.00
N ARG A 75 -3.03 5.68 16.40
CA ARG A 75 -3.00 4.20 16.52
C ARG A 75 -2.69 3.53 15.19
N ALA A 76 -3.29 3.99 14.10
CA ALA A 76 -3.02 3.44 12.77
C ALA A 76 -1.56 3.68 12.34
N GLY A 77 -0.98 4.82 12.72
CA GLY A 77 0.44 5.11 12.50
C GLY A 77 1.36 4.19 13.30
N GLU A 78 1.11 4.03 14.60
CA GLU A 78 1.87 3.13 15.48
C GLU A 78 1.81 1.67 14.99
N GLU A 79 0.64 1.23 14.54
CA GLU A 79 0.46 -0.12 14.00
C GLU A 79 1.21 -0.32 12.69
N ALA A 80 1.16 0.66 11.77
CA ALA A 80 1.91 0.61 10.52
C ALA A 80 3.43 0.58 10.74
N GLU A 81 3.94 1.39 11.69
CA GLU A 81 5.35 1.37 12.08
C GLU A 81 5.75 0.03 12.68
N ARG A 82 4.92 -0.53 13.58
CA ARG A 82 5.18 -1.84 14.18
C ARG A 82 5.23 -2.95 13.13
N LEU A 83 4.28 -2.96 12.19
CA LEU A 83 4.24 -3.92 11.08
C LEU A 83 5.48 -3.82 10.19
N THR A 84 5.91 -2.59 9.89
CA THR A 84 7.13 -2.34 9.12
C THR A 84 8.36 -2.87 9.87
N HIS A 85 8.46 -2.59 11.18
CA HIS A 85 9.54 -3.09 12.00
C HIS A 85 9.56 -4.62 12.05
N THR A 86 8.42 -5.28 12.25
CA THR A 86 8.35 -6.74 12.25
C THR A 86 8.80 -7.34 10.92
N ALA A 87 8.37 -6.77 9.79
CA ALA A 87 8.78 -7.24 8.47
C ALA A 87 10.31 -7.12 8.27
N ILE A 88 10.92 -6.00 8.71
CA ILE A 88 12.37 -5.80 8.62
C ILE A 88 13.12 -6.82 9.49
N MET A 89 12.62 -7.11 10.70
CA MET A 89 13.22 -8.10 11.60
C MET A 89 13.13 -9.51 10.99
N ASP A 90 11.97 -9.88 10.44
CA ASP A 90 11.78 -11.19 9.79
C ASP A 90 12.71 -11.36 8.59
N GLU A 91 12.85 -10.32 7.74
CA GLU A 91 13.79 -10.32 6.63
C GLU A 91 15.25 -10.48 7.11
N ALA A 92 15.62 -9.80 8.20
CA ALA A 92 16.95 -9.91 8.78
C ALA A 92 17.21 -11.32 9.32
N SER A 93 16.27 -11.90 10.07
CA SER A 93 16.34 -13.28 10.56
C SER A 93 16.42 -14.29 9.43
N GLN A 94 15.64 -14.10 8.36
CA GLN A 94 15.65 -14.98 7.20
C GLN A 94 17.02 -14.95 6.49
N LYS A 95 17.61 -13.77 6.30
CA LYS A 95 18.97 -13.62 5.72
C LYS A 95 20.05 -14.29 6.58
N VAL A 96 19.95 -14.21 7.90
CA VAL A 96 20.90 -14.88 8.81
C VAL A 96 20.75 -16.40 8.74
N SER A 97 19.52 -16.92 8.67
CA SER A 97 19.26 -18.37 8.55
C SER A 97 19.54 -18.96 7.15
N PHE A 98 19.69 -18.10 6.14
CA PHE A 98 19.80 -18.51 4.73
C PHE A 98 21.02 -19.40 4.44
N PRO A 99 22.23 -19.12 4.96
CA PRO A 99 23.42 -19.96 4.78
C PRO A 99 23.28 -21.33 5.47
N GLU A 100 22.69 -21.37 6.67
CA GLU A 100 22.46 -22.61 7.43
C GLU A 100 21.48 -23.52 6.68
N LYS A 101 20.36 -22.96 6.20
CA LYS A 101 19.38 -23.68 5.38
C LYS A 101 19.97 -24.18 4.05
N LEU A 102 20.89 -23.43 3.44
CA LEU A 102 21.58 -23.87 2.23
C LEU A 102 22.47 -25.09 2.51
N THR A 103 23.20 -25.05 3.63
CA THR A 103 24.07 -26.16 4.06
C THR A 103 23.28 -27.42 4.41
N GLU A 104 22.10 -27.27 5.02
CA GLU A 104 21.19 -28.40 5.30
C GLU A 104 20.66 -29.02 4.01
N LEU A 105 20.25 -28.19 3.04
CA LEU A 105 19.74 -28.66 1.75
C LEU A 105 20.79 -29.43 0.95
N GLU A 106 22.06 -29.00 0.99
CA GLU A 106 23.18 -29.71 0.34
C GLU A 106 23.36 -31.11 0.92
N LYS A 107 23.31 -31.25 2.26
CA LYS A 107 23.42 -32.55 2.93
C LYS A 107 22.28 -33.50 2.57
N ASP A 108 21.05 -33.00 2.52
CA ASP A 108 19.88 -33.79 2.14
C ASP A 108 19.98 -34.28 0.69
N LEU A 109 20.52 -33.45 -0.21
CA LEU A 109 20.79 -33.79 -1.60
C LEU A 109 21.83 -34.91 -1.72
N GLU A 110 22.93 -34.83 -0.98
CA GLU A 110 23.95 -35.87 -0.93
C GLU A 110 23.38 -37.20 -0.42
N GLU A 111 22.56 -37.17 0.64
CA GLU A 111 21.94 -38.38 1.18
C GLU A 111 20.97 -39.02 0.17
N TYR A 112 20.17 -38.20 -0.53
CA TYR A 112 19.26 -38.66 -1.57
C TYR A 112 20.02 -39.33 -2.73
N LEU A 113 21.09 -38.69 -3.23
CA LEU A 113 21.91 -39.25 -4.30
C LEU A 113 22.55 -40.58 -3.86
N ARG A 114 23.08 -40.64 -2.63
CA ARG A 114 23.65 -41.86 -2.05
C ARG A 114 22.61 -42.98 -1.93
N LYS A 115 21.39 -42.69 -1.48
CA LYS A 115 20.28 -43.66 -1.44
C LYS A 115 19.89 -44.14 -2.83
N LYS A 116 19.87 -43.23 -3.82
CA LYS A 116 19.54 -43.57 -5.21
C LYS A 116 20.59 -44.49 -5.84
N GLU A 117 21.87 -44.25 -5.60
CA GLU A 117 22.95 -45.14 -6.07
C GLU A 117 22.89 -46.51 -5.41
N GLN A 118 22.57 -46.58 -4.11
CA GLN A 118 22.39 -47.85 -3.39
C GLN A 118 21.16 -48.64 -3.84
N ALA A 119 20.14 -47.99 -4.38
CA ALA A 119 18.95 -48.65 -4.93
C ALA A 119 19.11 -49.10 -6.40
N ALA A 120 20.18 -48.67 -7.07
CA ALA A 120 20.48 -48.99 -8.46
C ALA A 120 21.51 -50.13 -8.63
N ASN A 121 22.16 -50.55 -7.54
CA ASN A 121 23.03 -51.74 -7.44
C ASN A 121 22.27 -52.89 -6.77
#